data_AF-A0A7U9R6X4-F1
#
_entry.id   AF-A0A7U9R6X4-F1
#
_cell.length_a   1.000
_cell.length_b   1.000
_cell.length_c   1.000
_cell.angle_alpha   90.00
_cell.angle_beta   90.00
_cell.angle_gamma   90.00
#
_symmetry.space_group_name_H-M   'P 1'
#
loop_
_entity.id
_entity.type
_entity.pdbx_description
1 polymer ?
#
loop_
_entity_poly.entity_id
_entity_poly.type
_entity_poly.pdbx_seq_one_letter_code
_entity_poly.pdbx_strand_id
1 'polypeptide(L)'
;MQQFDDNDMQELKDIVRVGIVSSVNAGAMTARVKIQDQGIVTGDLKIVQNPPRAEIKIKSGSCPADCEVEIKPWTPKVGQWVLCLFKPDGEGDGFILGGI
;
A
#
# COMPACT_ATOMS: atom_id res chain seq x y z
N MET A 1 -24.19 6.61 -25.83
CA MET A 1 -23.00 6.14 -25.10
C MET A 1 -21.90 7.13 -25.39
N GLN A 2 -21.34 7.76 -24.36
CA GLN A 2 -20.13 8.58 -24.53
C GLN A 2 -18.99 7.64 -24.92
N GLN A 3 -18.28 7.98 -25.99
CA GLN A 3 -17.14 7.22 -26.46
C GLN A 3 -15.91 7.71 -25.69
N PHE A 4 -15.24 6.80 -24.97
CA PHE A 4 -14.00 7.11 -24.29
C PHE A 4 -12.96 7.53 -25.33
N ASP A 5 -12.32 8.67 -25.11
CA ASP A 5 -11.25 9.15 -25.96
C ASP A 5 -9.88 8.60 -25.52
N ASP A 6 -8.83 8.96 -26.25
CA ASP A 6 -7.47 8.48 -25.94
C ASP A 6 -6.96 9.03 -24.60
N ASN A 7 -7.48 10.17 -24.14
CA ASN A 7 -7.10 10.76 -22.85
C ASN A 7 -7.71 9.97 -21.69
N ASP A 8 -8.99 9.62 -21.77
CA ASP A 8 -9.65 8.73 -20.80
C ASP A 8 -8.90 7.41 -20.64
N MET A 9 -8.43 6.84 -21.76
CA MET A 9 -7.67 5.61 -21.78
C MET A 9 -6.29 5.74 -21.13
N GLN A 10 -5.69 6.92 -21.21
CA GLN A 10 -4.39 7.20 -20.60
C GLN A 10 -4.51 7.40 -19.09
N GLU A 11 -5.52 8.15 -18.62
CA GLU A 11 -5.84 8.30 -17.21
C GLU A 11 -6.11 6.94 -16.55
N LEU A 12 -6.86 6.06 -17.21
CA LEU A 12 -7.14 4.71 -16.71
C LEU A 12 -5.88 3.85 -16.56
N LYS A 13 -4.91 3.96 -17.46
CA LYS A 13 -3.62 3.25 -17.36
C LYS A 13 -2.78 3.75 -16.20
N ASP A 14 -2.96 5.01 -15.83
CA ASP A 14 -2.17 5.66 -14.78
C ASP A 14 -2.70 5.41 -13.36
N ILE A 15 -3.93 4.92 -13.21
CA ILE A 15 -4.56 4.62 -11.92
C ILE A 15 -3.82 3.50 -11.15
N VAL A 16 -3.39 2.44 -11.83
CA VAL A 16 -2.77 1.27 -11.16
C VAL A 16 -1.30 1.20 -11.52
N ARG A 17 -0.42 1.32 -10.52
CA ARG A 17 1.04 1.30 -10.74
C ARG A 17 1.75 0.46 -9.71
N VAL A 18 2.92 -0.05 -10.08
CA VAL A 18 3.81 -0.78 -9.18
C VAL A 18 5.11 0.01 -9.03
N GLY A 19 5.67 0.03 -7.82
CA GLY A 19 6.92 0.75 -7.58
C GLY A 19 7.66 0.27 -6.35
N ILE A 20 8.84 0.85 -6.13
CA ILE A 20 9.73 0.50 -5.01
C ILE A 20 9.63 1.56 -3.92
N VAL A 21 9.38 1.15 -2.69
CA VAL A 21 9.30 2.05 -1.54
C VAL A 21 10.64 2.75 -1.33
N SER A 22 10.64 4.07 -1.34
CA SER A 22 11.83 4.90 -1.10
C SER A 22 11.96 5.37 0.35
N SER A 23 10.85 5.64 1.03
CA SER A 23 10.82 6.05 2.44
C SER A 23 9.48 5.71 3.08
N VAL A 24 9.47 5.55 4.40
CA VAL A 24 8.28 5.18 5.18
C VAL A 24 8.18 6.07 6.41
N ASN A 25 6.99 6.64 6.64
CA ASN A 25 6.63 7.34 7.87
C ASN A 25 5.54 6.53 8.59
N ALA A 26 5.98 5.68 9.53
CA ALA A 26 5.09 4.82 10.29
C ALA A 26 4.13 5.60 11.21
N GLY A 27 4.54 6.77 11.71
CA GLY A 27 3.69 7.61 12.56
C GLY A 27 2.50 8.22 11.80
N ALA A 28 2.69 8.55 10.52
CA ALA A 28 1.65 9.12 9.66
C ALA A 28 0.94 8.08 8.77
N MET A 29 1.36 6.80 8.82
CA MET A 29 0.94 5.74 7.91
C MET A 29 1.05 6.14 6.44
N THR A 30 2.21 6.72 6.07
CA THR A 30 2.52 7.10 4.69
C THR A 30 3.85 6.53 4.23
N ALA A 31 4.02 6.40 2.92
CA ALA A 31 5.29 6.07 2.30
C ALA A 31 5.43 6.73 0.94
N ARG A 32 6.67 6.94 0.52
CA ARG A 32 7.01 7.38 -0.83
C ARG A 32 7.47 6.20 -1.66
N VAL A 33 7.11 6.20 -2.94
CA VAL A 33 7.36 5.09 -3.85
C VAL A 33 8.01 5.63 -5.11
N LYS A 34 9.10 5.00 -5.54
CA LYS A 34 9.73 5.23 -6.84
C LYS A 34 9.00 4.40 -7.89
N ILE A 35 8.34 5.08 -8.84
CA ILE A 35 7.69 4.46 -9.99
C ILE A 35 8.75 4.27 -11.08
N GLN A 36 9.13 3.02 -11.35
CA GLN A 36 10.27 2.74 -12.23
C GLN A 36 10.04 3.23 -13.67
N ASP A 37 8.83 3.03 -14.18
CA ASP A 37 8.48 3.34 -15.58
C ASP A 37 8.57 4.83 -15.91
N GLN A 38 8.50 5.70 -14.90
CA GLN A 38 8.48 7.16 -15.06
C GLN A 38 9.69 7.85 -14.42
N GLY A 39 10.52 7.11 -13.68
CA GLY A 39 11.68 7.68 -12.96
C GLY A 39 11.30 8.67 -11.85
N ILE A 40 10.03 8.81 -11.51
CA ILE A 40 9.53 9.75 -10.49
C ILE A 40 9.44 9.08 -9.11
N VAL A 41 9.55 9.88 -8.06
CA VAL A 41 9.23 9.50 -6.68
C VAL A 41 7.95 10.22 -6.28
N THR A 42 7.01 9.48 -5.72
CA THR A 42 5.70 10.01 -5.30
C THR A 42 5.81 10.96 -4.11
N GLY A 43 4.74 11.71 -3.87
CA GLY A 43 4.47 12.29 -2.56
C GLY A 43 4.19 11.22 -1.49
N ASP A 44 3.77 11.67 -0.32
CA ASP A 44 3.45 10.79 0.82
C ASP A 44 2.13 10.06 0.58
N LEU A 45 2.20 8.87 -0.02
CA LEU A 45 1.02 8.04 -0.29
C LEU A 45 0.53 7.39 1.00
N LYS A 46 -0.79 7.34 1.18
CA LYS A 46 -1.42 6.70 2.33
C LYS A 46 -1.30 5.19 2.24
N ILE A 47 -0.84 4.55 3.31
CA ILE A 47 -0.81 3.09 3.39
C ILE A 47 -2.21 2.63 3.78
N VAL A 48 -2.84 1.82 2.92
CA VAL A 48 -4.13 1.22 3.23
C VAL A 48 -3.96 0.30 4.43
N GLN A 49 -4.70 0.61 5.50
CA GLN A 49 -4.70 -0.20 6.70
C GLN A 49 -5.40 -1.52 6.41
N ASN A 50 -4.62 -2.57 6.26
CA ASN A 50 -5.14 -3.93 6.33
C ASN A 50 -4.80 -4.49 7.73
N PRO A 51 -5.75 -4.55 8.66
CA PRO A 51 -5.50 -5.20 9.95
C PRO A 51 -5.08 -6.65 9.67
N PRO A 52 -3.92 -7.09 10.16
CA PRO A 52 -3.44 -8.43 9.83
C PRO A 52 -4.40 -9.46 10.44
N ARG A 53 -4.68 -10.52 9.67
CA ARG A 53 -5.43 -11.66 10.19
C ARG A 53 -4.53 -12.41 11.18
N ALA A 54 -4.86 -12.33 12.48
CA ALA A 54 -4.20 -13.11 13.51
C ALA A 54 -5.02 -14.38 13.82
N GLU A 55 -4.40 -15.55 13.72
CA GLU A 55 -4.98 -16.82 14.19
C GLU A 55 -4.12 -17.38 15.32
N ILE A 56 -4.68 -17.46 16.53
CA ILE A 56 -4.03 -18.08 17.69
C ILE A 56 -4.44 -19.55 17.70
N LYS A 57 -3.50 -20.47 17.42
CA LYS A 57 -3.73 -21.93 17.45
C LYS A 57 -3.01 -22.55 18.63
N ILE A 58 -3.76 -23.02 19.62
CA ILE A 58 -3.23 -23.77 20.77
C ILE A 58 -3.23 -25.25 20.38
N LYS A 59 -2.05 -25.82 20.12
CA LYS A 59 -1.90 -27.19 19.59
C LYS A 59 -2.11 -28.29 20.64
N SER A 60 -1.96 -27.97 21.92
CA SER A 60 -2.26 -28.85 23.07
C SER A 60 -2.14 -28.07 24.39
N GLY A 61 -3.06 -28.32 25.33
CA GLY A 61 -3.13 -27.65 26.64
C GLY A 61 -4.10 -26.45 26.68
N SER A 62 -4.32 -25.91 27.89
CA SER A 62 -5.02 -24.62 28.08
C SER A 62 -4.06 -23.46 27.78
N CYS A 63 -4.59 -22.33 27.30
CA CYS A 63 -3.82 -21.10 27.20
C CYS A 63 -3.19 -20.79 28.58
N PRO A 64 -1.87 -20.56 28.69
CA PRO A 64 -1.28 -20.00 29.90
C PRO A 64 -2.06 -18.74 30.31
N ALA A 65 -2.31 -18.55 31.60
CA ALA A 65 -3.19 -17.47 32.09
C ALA A 65 -2.74 -16.06 31.64
N ASP A 66 -1.45 -15.90 31.32
CA ASP A 66 -0.82 -14.62 30.95
C ASP A 66 -0.25 -14.66 29.52
N CYS A 67 -1.10 -14.79 28.51
CA CYS A 67 -0.69 -14.64 27.10
C CYS A 67 -1.03 -13.24 26.57
N GLU A 68 0.00 -12.43 26.33
CA GLU A 68 -0.12 -11.14 25.65
C GLU A 68 0.12 -11.30 24.14
N VAL A 69 -0.78 -10.74 23.33
CA VAL A 69 -0.70 -10.75 21.86
C VAL A 69 -0.80 -9.33 21.34
N GLU A 70 0.28 -8.82 20.74
CA GLU A 70 0.32 -7.51 20.11
C GLU A 70 0.10 -7.64 18.59
N ILE A 71 -0.91 -6.96 18.06
CA ILE A 71 -1.22 -6.92 16.63
C ILE A 71 -0.86 -5.54 16.08
N LYS A 72 0.12 -5.46 15.18
CA LYS A 72 0.53 -4.22 14.53
C LYS A 72 -0.02 -4.14 13.10
N PRO A 73 -0.47 -2.96 12.64
CA PRO A 73 -0.78 -2.75 11.23
C PRO A 73 0.43 -3.09 10.35
N TRP A 74 0.16 -3.56 9.14
CA TRP A 74 1.21 -3.76 8.16
C TRP A 74 1.76 -2.42 7.66
N THR A 75 3.09 -2.31 7.57
CA THR A 75 3.81 -1.21 6.94
C THR A 75 4.84 -1.76 5.96
N PRO A 76 4.99 -1.18 4.76
CA PRO A 76 5.98 -1.63 3.79
C PRO A 76 7.41 -1.33 4.26
N LYS A 77 8.40 -2.02 3.69
CA LYS A 77 9.83 -1.77 3.94
C LYS A 77 10.44 -0.94 2.80
N VAL A 78 11.44 -0.12 3.11
CA VAL A 78 12.25 0.54 2.07
C VAL A 78 12.89 -0.51 1.17
N GLY A 79 12.83 -0.31 -0.15
CA GLY A 79 13.28 -1.28 -1.14
C GLY A 79 12.25 -2.35 -1.51
N GLN A 80 11.10 -2.42 -0.81
CA GLN A 80 10.04 -3.37 -1.13
C GLN A 80 9.22 -2.90 -2.34
N TRP A 81 8.81 -3.84 -3.18
CA TRP A 81 7.84 -3.60 -4.24
C TRP A 81 6.43 -3.48 -3.66
N VAL A 82 5.68 -2.48 -4.11
CA VAL A 82 4.31 -2.21 -3.65
C VAL A 82 3.39 -1.90 -4.83
N LEU A 83 2.11 -2.26 -4.64
CA LEU A 83 1.03 -1.86 -5.52
C LEU A 83 0.44 -0.53 -5.05
N CYS A 84 0.36 0.43 -5.97
CA CYS A 84 -0.18 1.76 -5.75
C CYS A 84 -1.46 1.97 -6.57
N LEU A 85 -2.42 2.65 -5.97
CA LEU A 85 -3.65 3.11 -6.60
C LEU A 85 -3.69 4.65 -6.57
N PHE A 86 -3.70 5.28 -7.73
CA PHE A 86 -3.76 6.73 -7.90
C PHE A 86 -5.17 7.17 -8.30
N LYS A 87 -5.53 8.38 -7.90
CA LYS A 87 -6.75 9.01 -8.41
C LYS A 87 -6.51 9.46 -9.86
N PRO A 88 -7.55 9.44 -10.72
CA PRO A 88 -7.43 9.88 -12.11
C PRO A 88 -7.36 11.42 -12.25
N ASP A 89 -7.36 12.18 -11.16
CA ASP A 89 -7.34 13.65 -11.16
C ASP A 89 -5.96 14.26 -11.46
N GLY A 90 -4.92 13.44 -11.62
CA GLY A 90 -3.58 13.88 -12.01
C GLY A 90 -2.79 14.58 -10.89
N GLU A 91 -3.35 14.72 -9.68
CA GLU A 91 -2.68 15.41 -8.57
C GLU A 91 -1.55 14.56 -7.93
N GLY A 92 -1.37 13.31 -8.38
CA GLY A 92 -0.36 12.39 -7.86
C GLY A 92 -0.72 11.81 -6.49
N ASP A 93 -1.96 12.01 -6.07
CA ASP A 93 -2.51 11.57 -4.80
C ASP A 93 -2.99 10.12 -4.91
N GLY A 94 -2.73 9.30 -3.89
CA GLY A 94 -2.98 7.88 -3.98
C GLY A 94 -2.68 7.06 -2.74
N PHE A 95 -2.79 5.75 -2.90
CA PHE A 95 -2.79 4.77 -1.83
C PHE A 95 -1.84 3.61 -2.14
N ILE A 96 -1.16 3.12 -1.12
CA ILE A 96 -0.41 1.87 -1.17
C ILE A 96 -1.31 0.75 -0.66
N LEU A 97 -1.61 -0.21 -1.53
CA LEU A 97 -2.53 -1.30 -1.23
C LEU A 97 -1.84 -2.46 -0.49
N GLY A 98 -0.58 -2.73 -0.82
CA GLY A 98 0.13 -3.89 -0.32
C GLY A 98 1.52 -4.03 -0.92
N GLY A 99 2.35 -4.83 -0.25
CA GLY A 99 3.65 -5.23 -0.73
C GLY A 99 3.58 -6.52 -1.55
N ILE A 100 4.50 -6.65 -2.51
CA ILE A 100 4.67 -7.79 -3.42
C ILE A 100 5.96 -8.54 -3.08
#